data_AF-A0A833LM11-F1
#
_entry.id   AF-A0A833LM11-F1
#
_cell.length_a   1.000
_cell.length_b   1.000
_cell.length_c   1.000
_cell.angle_alpha   90.00
_cell.angle_beta   90.00
_cell.angle_gamma   90.00
#
_symmetry.space_group_name_H-M   'P 1'
#
loop_
_entity.id
_entity.type
_entity.pdbx_description
1 polymer ?
#
loop_
_entity_poly.entity_id
_entity_poly.type
_entity_poly.pdbx_seq_one_letter_code
_entity_poly.pdbx_strand_id
1 'polypeptide(L)'
;QNATGLQVTSAVLAGMVWALENPAAGIVEADEMDFRRCLQVQMPYLGPVIGRYTDWTPLTDRPGLFPEDIDKRDPWQFRNVLVR
;
A
#
# COMPACT_ATOMS: atom_id res chain seq x y z
N GLN A 1 22.38 -4.58 -1.62
CA GLN A 1 21.07 -3.93 -1.36
C GLN A 1 20.50 -4.44 -0.04
N ASN A 2 19.66 -3.65 0.65
CA ASN A 2 18.83 -4.12 1.78
C ASN A 2 17.38 -4.37 1.30
N ALA A 3 16.52 -4.92 2.15
CA ALA A 3 15.14 -5.26 1.80
C ALA A 3 14.32 -4.06 1.28
N THR A 4 14.38 -2.92 1.99
CA THR A 4 13.71 -1.68 1.58
C THR A 4 14.17 -1.21 0.21
N GLY A 5 15.48 -1.26 -0.05
CA GLY A 5 16.02 -0.90 -1.35
C GLY A 5 15.49 -1.80 -2.45
N LEU A 6 15.46 -3.13 -2.24
CA LEU A 6 15.07 -4.10 -3.26
C LEU A 6 13.60 -3.94 -3.69
N GLN A 7 12.72 -3.56 -2.76
CA GLN A 7 11.33 -3.23 -3.07
C GLN A 7 11.23 -2.03 -4.03
N VAL A 8 12.07 -1.01 -3.85
CA VAL A 8 12.10 0.18 -4.71
C VAL A 8 12.70 -0.13 -6.08
N THR A 9 13.88 -0.76 -6.14
CA THR A 9 14.56 -0.99 -7.43
C THR A 9 13.81 -1.98 -8.31
N SER A 10 13.13 -2.97 -7.73
CA SER A 10 12.27 -3.89 -8.49
C SER A 10 11.01 -3.20 -9.04
N ALA A 11 10.45 -2.21 -8.34
CA ALA A 11 9.35 -1.38 -8.85
C ALA A 11 9.81 -0.54 -10.05
N VAL A 12 11.00 0.07 -9.97
CA VAL A 12 11.59 0.82 -11.08
C VAL A 12 11.81 -0.09 -12.30
N LEU A 13 12.34 -1.30 -12.09
CA LEU A 13 12.48 -2.29 -13.17
C LEU A 13 11.15 -2.62 -13.84
N ALA A 14 10.09 -2.88 -13.07
CA ALA A 14 8.76 -3.14 -13.59
C ALA A 14 8.21 -1.94 -14.39
N GLY A 15 8.44 -0.72 -13.91
CA GLY A 15 8.07 0.50 -14.63
C GLY A 15 8.81 0.68 -15.94
N MET A 16 10.11 0.39 -15.97
CA MET A 16 10.90 0.42 -17.21
C MET A 16 10.40 -0.60 -18.24
N VAL A 17 10.09 -1.84 -17.81
CA VAL A 17 9.51 -2.86 -18.70
C VAL A 17 8.17 -2.38 -19.25
N TRP A 18 7.28 -1.88 -18.39
CA TRP A 18 5.97 -1.40 -18.82
C TRP A 18 6.08 -0.21 -19.79
N ALA A 19 6.99 0.73 -19.55
CA ALA A 19 7.22 1.88 -20.42
C ALA A 19 7.73 1.47 -21.81
N LEU A 20 8.59 0.44 -21.88
CA LEU A 20 9.05 -0.12 -23.16
C LEU A 20 7.92 -0.84 -23.91
N GLU A 21 7.00 -1.48 -23.19
CA GLU A 21 5.82 -2.13 -23.78
C GLU A 21 4.73 -1.13 -24.19
N ASN A 22 4.68 0.04 -23.57
CA ASN A 22 3.67 1.10 -23.77
C ASN A 22 4.31 2.47 -24.05
N PRO A 23 5.15 2.61 -25.10
CA PRO A 23 6.03 3.77 -25.28
C PRO A 23 5.28 5.08 -25.63
N ALA A 24 4.02 5.00 -26.01
CA ALA A 24 3.19 6.14 -26.43
C ALA A 24 2.09 6.50 -25.42
N ALA A 25 2.17 6.00 -24.18
CA ALA A 25 1.15 6.22 -23.14
C ALA A 25 1.14 7.66 -22.57
N GLY A 26 2.13 8.49 -22.91
CA GLY A 26 2.26 9.85 -22.38
C GLY A 26 2.86 9.89 -20.98
N ILE A 27 2.57 10.96 -20.23
CA ILE A 27 2.93 11.05 -18.82
C ILE A 27 1.86 10.30 -18.04
N VAL A 28 2.29 9.31 -17.25
CA VAL A 28 1.40 8.46 -16.46
C VAL A 28 1.93 8.28 -15.03
N GLU A 29 1.03 7.99 -14.10
CA GLU A 29 1.32 7.56 -12.74
C GLU A 29 1.17 6.03 -12.59
N ALA A 30 1.61 5.48 -11.46
CA ALA A 30 1.58 4.04 -11.22
C ALA A 30 0.15 3.46 -11.24
N ASP A 31 -0.85 4.26 -10.87
CA ASP A 31 -2.27 3.89 -10.87
C ASP A 31 -2.85 3.70 -12.28
N GLU A 32 -2.19 4.26 -13.31
CA GLU A 32 -2.60 4.18 -14.71
C GLU A 32 -1.93 3.02 -15.47
N MET A 33 -0.95 2.36 -14.85
CA MET A 33 -0.21 1.25 -15.43
C MET A 33 -0.96 -0.09 -15.26
N ASP A 34 -0.67 -1.08 -16.11
CA ASP A 34 -1.19 -2.44 -15.93
C ASP A 34 -0.52 -3.08 -14.70
N PHE A 35 -1.21 -3.03 -13.57
CA PHE A 35 -0.71 -3.57 -12.31
C PHE A 35 -0.35 -5.06 -12.38
N ARG A 36 -1.03 -5.86 -13.22
CA ARG A 36 -0.71 -7.29 -13.36
C ARG A 36 0.62 -7.47 -14.05
N ARG A 37 0.87 -6.70 -15.11
CA ARG A 37 2.14 -6.76 -15.84
C ARG A 37 3.30 -6.27 -14.97
N CYS A 38 3.12 -5.16 -14.26
CA CYS A 38 4.14 -4.64 -13.34
C CYS A 38 4.43 -5.65 -12.22
N LEU A 39 3.40 -6.23 -11.60
CA LEU A 39 3.59 -7.26 -10.57
C LEU A 39 4.23 -8.52 -11.12
N GLN A 40 3.91 -8.96 -12.34
CA GLN A 40 4.56 -10.12 -12.96
C GLN A 40 6.08 -9.94 -13.04
N VAL A 41 6.55 -8.73 -13.33
CA VAL A 41 7.99 -8.41 -13.35
C VAL A 41 8.56 -8.27 -11.94
N GLN A 42 7.82 -7.67 -11.01
CA GLN A 42 8.31 -7.35 -9.67
C GLN A 42 8.28 -8.55 -8.71
N MET A 43 7.34 -9.49 -8.87
CA MET A 43 7.07 -10.57 -7.93
C MET A 43 8.27 -11.41 -7.50
N PRO A 44 9.23 -11.75 -8.39
CA PRO A 44 10.43 -12.48 -8.01
C PRO A 44 11.30 -11.79 -6.94
N TYR A 45 11.11 -10.50 -6.71
CA TYR A 45 11.93 -9.67 -5.82
C TYR A 45 11.23 -9.27 -4.51
N LEU A 46 9.95 -9.61 -4.34
CA LEU A 46 9.14 -9.15 -3.20
C LEU A 46 9.14 -10.11 -2.01
N GLY A 47 9.67 -11.33 -2.16
CA GLY A 47 9.49 -12.39 -1.19
C GLY A 47 8.00 -12.77 -1.06
N PRO A 48 7.52 -13.17 0.13
CA PRO A 48 6.12 -13.51 0.34
C PRO A 48 5.19 -12.28 0.21
N VAL A 49 4.32 -12.29 -0.81
CA VAL A 49 3.22 -11.32 -0.94
C VAL A 49 1.93 -12.00 -0.48
N ILE A 50 1.36 -11.55 0.64
CA ILE A 50 0.23 -12.22 1.30
C ILE A 50 -0.96 -11.28 1.54
N GLY A 51 -2.17 -11.85 1.44
CA GLY A 51 -3.39 -11.24 1.95
C GLY A 51 -3.75 -11.79 3.33
N ARG A 52 -4.11 -10.91 4.27
CA ARG A 52 -4.57 -11.25 5.63
C ARG A 52 -5.70 -10.32 6.05
N TYR A 53 -6.83 -10.90 6.44
CA TYR A 53 -7.92 -10.17 7.09
C TYR A 53 -7.65 -10.06 8.60
N THR A 54 -8.19 -9.02 9.24
CA THR A 54 -8.12 -8.79 10.69
C THR A 54 -9.40 -8.11 11.16
N ASP A 55 -9.82 -8.40 12.39
CA ASP A 55 -10.93 -7.72 13.06
C ASP A 55 -10.47 -6.43 13.76
N TRP A 56 -9.17 -6.12 13.72
CA TRP A 56 -8.63 -4.89 14.30
C TRP A 56 -9.23 -3.65 13.66
N THR A 57 -9.56 -2.66 14.49
CA THR A 57 -9.94 -1.31 14.06
C THR A 57 -9.20 -0.27 14.90
N PRO A 58 -9.17 1.00 14.48
CA PRO A 58 -8.62 2.09 15.30
C PRO A 58 -9.31 2.28 16.67
N LEU A 59 -10.46 1.62 16.90
CA LEU A 59 -11.19 1.61 18.17
C LEU A 59 -10.91 0.39 19.06
N THR A 60 -10.13 -0.59 18.58
CA THR A 60 -9.73 -1.74 19.42
C THR A 60 -9.03 -1.23 20.68
N ASP A 61 -9.45 -1.73 21.84
CA ASP A 61 -8.97 -1.33 23.18
C ASP A 61 -9.21 0.15 23.56
N ARG A 62 -10.20 0.82 22.95
CA ARG A 62 -10.57 2.22 23.24
C ARG A 62 -12.06 2.39 23.59
N PRO A 63 -12.43 3.37 24.45
CA PRO A 63 -11.55 4.33 25.13
C PRO A 63 -10.83 3.70 26.33
N GLY A 64 -9.66 4.24 26.66
CA GLY A 64 -8.87 3.81 27.82
C GLY A 64 -9.30 4.49 29.13
N LEU A 65 -8.32 4.91 29.92
CA LEU A 65 -8.53 5.57 31.23
C LEU A 65 -8.91 7.06 31.13
N PHE A 66 -8.66 7.69 29.97
CA PHE A 66 -8.94 9.09 29.75
C PHE A 66 -10.04 9.25 28.69
N PRO A 67 -10.86 10.31 28.76
CA PRO A 67 -11.83 10.61 27.72
C PRO A 67 -11.12 10.86 26.37
N GLU A 68 -11.67 10.29 25.30
CA GLU A 68 -11.16 10.44 23.94
C GLU A 68 -12.24 10.95 22.99
N ASP A 69 -11.85 11.83 22.07
CA ASP A 69 -12.70 12.35 21.00
C ASP A 69 -12.81 11.30 19.87
N ILE A 70 -13.69 10.30 20.04
CA ILE A 70 -13.86 9.19 19.08
C ILE A 70 -15.28 9.14 18.47
N ASP A 71 -15.39 8.64 17.23
CA ASP A 71 -16.68 8.28 16.61
C ASP A 71 -16.89 6.76 16.68
N LYS A 72 -17.86 6.32 17.49
CA LYS A 72 -18.20 4.90 17.68
C LYS A 72 -19.08 4.29 16.58
N ARG A 73 -19.66 5.11 15.70
CA ARG A 73 -20.55 4.63 14.62
C ARG A 73 -19.79 4.12 13.41
N ASP A 74 -18.58 4.64 13.23
CA ASP A 74 -17.68 4.25 12.15
C ASP A 74 -16.24 4.19 12.68
N PRO A 75 -15.71 2.97 12.93
CA PRO A 75 -14.37 2.79 13.48
C PRO A 75 -13.24 3.39 12.64
N TRP A 76 -13.43 3.53 11.32
CA TRP A 76 -12.38 3.94 10.37
C TRP A 76 -12.35 5.44 10.09
N GLN A 77 -13.17 6.23 10.78
CA GLN A 77 -13.09 7.69 10.71
C GLN A 77 -11.67 8.16 11.04
N PHE A 78 -11.13 9.09 10.25
CA PHE A 78 -9.78 9.63 10.47
C PHE A 78 -9.60 10.21 11.87
N ARG A 79 -10.68 10.72 12.46
CA ARG A 79 -10.79 11.12 13.87
C ARG A 79 -10.29 10.06 14.85
N ASN A 80 -10.53 8.78 14.57
CA ASN A 80 -10.11 7.66 15.41
C ASN A 80 -8.67 7.22 15.10
N VAL A 81 -8.15 7.44 13.90
CA VAL A 81 -6.78 7.03 13.51
C VAL A 81 -5.73 8.03 14.00
N LEU A 82 -6.04 9.33 13.90
CA LEU A 82 -5.12 10.39 14.28
C LEU A 82 -4.90 10.38 15.80
N VAL A 83 -3.66 10.18 16.23
CA VAL A 83 -3.25 10.38 17.63
C VAL A 83 -3.24 11.89 17.92
N ARG A 84 -4.00 12.32 18.94
CA ARG A 84 -4.19 13.72 19.34
C ARG A 84 -3.76 13.93 20.78
#